data_AF-A0AAD0C054-F1
#
_entry.id   AF-A0AAD0C054-F1
#
_cell.length_a   1.000
_cell.length_b   1.000
_cell.length_c   1.000
_cell.angle_alpha   90.00
_cell.angle_beta   90.00
_cell.angle_gamma   90.00
#
_symmetry.space_group_name_H-M   'P 1'
#
loop_
_entity.id
_entity.type
_entity.pdbx_description
1 polymer ?
#
loop_
_entity_poly.entity_id
_entity_poly.type
_entity_poly.pdbx_seq_one_letter_code
_entity_poly.pdbx_strand_id
1 'polypeptide(L)'
;MTLSHLAWYWPLAGGAMIGTAAGAYLLLLGRVAGISGLLAKTLGMTGDGGRSGAVLFLAGLVLASGLALAARPIPLPALSANGTVVLVIAGLLVGYGTRLGAGCTSGHGVCGLGRASPRSVVATCVFMLVGMATATLVQITTGGPA
;
A
#
# COMPACT_ATOMS: atom_id res chain seq x y z
N MET A 1 17.25 21.45 -8.89
CA MET A 1 16.37 20.99 -7.79
C MET A 1 16.03 22.19 -6.92
N THR A 2 15.08 23.02 -7.36
CA THR A 2 14.68 24.23 -6.62
C THR A 2 13.73 23.85 -5.49
N LEU A 3 14.26 23.74 -4.27
CA LEU A 3 13.51 23.70 -3.02
C LEU A 3 12.84 25.06 -2.74
N SER A 4 11.77 25.40 -3.45
CA SER A 4 10.99 26.62 -3.14
C SER A 4 9.98 26.33 -2.02
N HIS A 5 10.47 26.30 -0.78
CA HIS A 5 9.70 26.36 0.48
C HIS A 5 8.55 25.34 0.63
N LEU A 6 8.87 24.13 1.14
CA LEU A 6 7.93 23.12 1.64
C LEU A 6 6.56 23.13 0.92
N ALA A 7 6.39 22.32 -0.11
CA ALA A 7 5.05 21.94 -0.58
C ALA A 7 4.35 21.07 0.49
N TRP A 8 4.30 21.52 1.75
CA TRP A 8 3.71 20.87 2.92
C TRP A 8 2.24 20.53 2.66
N TYR A 9 1.58 21.34 1.84
CA TYR A 9 0.18 21.16 1.47
C TYR A 9 -0.05 19.86 0.70
N TRP A 10 0.91 19.35 -0.08
CA TRP A 10 0.71 18.15 -0.91
C TRP A 10 0.71 16.85 -0.08
N PRO A 11 1.70 16.61 0.82
CA PRO A 11 1.63 15.50 1.77
C PRO A 11 0.45 15.61 2.73
N LEU A 12 0.11 16.82 3.18
CA LEU A 12 -1.04 17.03 4.08
C LEU A 12 -2.37 16.73 3.37
N ALA A 13 -2.57 17.22 2.14
CA ALA A 13 -3.76 16.91 1.35
C ALA A 13 -3.85 15.41 1.04
N GLY A 14 -2.75 14.77 0.63
CA GLY A 14 -2.71 13.32 0.39
C GLY A 14 -2.99 12.51 1.66
N GLY A 15 -2.38 12.90 2.79
CA GLY A 15 -2.60 12.28 4.09
C GLY A 15 -4.05 12.43 4.56
N ALA A 16 -4.64 13.61 4.39
CA ALA A 16 -6.05 13.85 4.69
C ALA A 16 -6.98 13.00 3.81
N MET A 17 -6.68 12.87 2.50
CA MET A 17 -7.44 12.00 1.59
C MET A 17 -7.35 10.52 1.98
N ILE A 18 -6.15 10.01 2.29
CA ILE A 18 -5.96 8.62 2.72
C ILE A 18 -6.65 8.37 4.06
N GLY A 19 -6.47 9.29 5.02
CA GLY A 19 -7.05 9.20 6.36
C GLY A 19 -8.58 9.24 6.36
N THR A 20 -9.17 10.15 5.57
CA THR A 20 -10.63 10.23 5.39
C THR A 20 -11.19 9.00 4.70
N ALA A 21 -10.53 8.48 3.65
CA ALA A 21 -10.95 7.25 2.98
C ALA A 21 -10.88 6.02 3.91
N ALA A 22 -9.77 5.85 4.63
CA ALA A 22 -9.59 4.75 5.58
C ALA A 22 -10.54 4.85 6.80
N GLY A 23 -10.73 6.07 7.31
CA GLY A 23 -11.65 6.36 8.41
C GLY A 23 -13.11 6.15 8.01
N ALA A 24 -13.52 6.63 6.83
CA ALA A 24 -14.86 6.39 6.29
C ALA A 24 -15.13 4.90 6.10
N TYR A 25 -14.16 4.13 5.57
CA TYR A 25 -14.30 2.68 5.46
C TYR A 25 -14.50 2.01 6.83
N LEU A 26 -13.77 2.45 7.84
CA LEU A 26 -13.89 1.94 9.21
C LEU A 26 -15.23 2.32 9.86
N LEU A 27 -15.71 3.55 9.66
CA LEU A 27 -16.98 4.02 10.21
C LEU A 27 -18.20 3.38 9.51
N LEU A 28 -18.15 3.22 8.19
CA LEU A 28 -19.28 2.70 7.40
C LEU A 28 -19.39 1.17 7.47
N LEU A 29 -18.26 0.45 7.54
CA LEU A 29 -18.25 -1.02 7.52
C LEU A 29 -17.81 -1.66 8.84
N GLY A 30 -17.40 -0.86 9.84
CA GLY A 30 -16.90 -1.35 11.13
C GLY A 30 -15.57 -2.11 11.04
N ARG A 31 -14.86 -2.00 9.91
CA ARG A 31 -13.70 -2.85 9.58
C ARG A 31 -12.49 -2.02 9.17
N VAL A 32 -11.32 -2.55 9.46
CA VAL A 32 -10.02 -1.92 9.17
C VAL A 32 -9.71 -2.02 7.67
N ALA A 33 -9.34 -0.90 7.04
CA ALA A 33 -8.92 -0.87 5.64
C ALA A 33 -7.49 -1.43 5.48
N GLY A 34 -7.39 -2.72 5.16
CA GLY A 34 -6.13 -3.39 4.80
C GLY A 34 -6.21 -3.96 3.39
N ILE A 35 -5.35 -3.50 2.46
CA ILE A 35 -5.44 -3.86 1.04
C ILE A 35 -5.37 -5.37 0.82
N SER A 36 -4.43 -6.08 1.46
CA SER A 36 -4.36 -7.56 1.36
C SER A 36 -5.61 -8.26 1.88
N GLY A 37 -6.24 -7.73 2.94
CA GLY A 37 -7.47 -8.28 3.51
C GLY A 37 -8.69 -7.99 2.62
N LEU A 38 -8.75 -6.80 2.02
CA LEU A 38 -9.78 -6.44 1.05
C LEU A 38 -9.66 -7.30 -0.21
N LEU A 39 -8.44 -7.52 -0.69
CA LEU A 39 -8.19 -8.38 -1.86
C LEU A 39 -8.64 -9.82 -1.58
N ALA A 40 -8.26 -10.38 -0.43
CA ALA A 40 -8.71 -11.72 0.00
C ALA A 40 -10.24 -11.81 0.11
N LYS A 41 -10.90 -10.74 0.59
CA LYS A 41 -12.37 -10.62 0.60
C LYS A 41 -12.97 -10.58 -0.80
N THR A 42 -12.39 -9.82 -1.72
CA THR A 42 -12.88 -9.77 -3.12
C THR A 42 -12.69 -11.09 -3.85
N LEU A 43 -11.69 -11.88 -3.46
CA LEU A 43 -11.48 -13.23 -3.97
C LEU A 43 -12.40 -14.27 -3.31
N GLY A 44 -13.23 -13.88 -2.32
CA GLY A 44 -14.13 -14.78 -1.62
C GLY A 44 -13.44 -15.72 -0.63
N MET A 45 -12.17 -15.47 -0.31
CA MET A 45 -11.40 -16.30 0.63
C MET A 45 -11.79 -16.06 2.10
N THR A 46 -12.66 -15.09 2.35
CA THR A 46 -13.19 -14.75 3.67
C THR A 46 -14.70 -14.89 3.59
N GLY A 47 -15.27 -15.89 4.29
CA GLY A 47 -16.70 -16.22 4.28
C GLY A 47 -17.60 -15.22 5.02
N ASP A 48 -17.20 -13.96 5.06
CA ASP A 48 -17.80 -12.93 5.90
C ASP A 48 -18.45 -11.84 5.03
N GLY A 49 -19.63 -11.35 5.44
CA GLY A 49 -20.43 -10.38 4.70
C GLY A 49 -19.67 -9.09 4.37
N GLY A 50 -20.04 -8.43 3.27
CA GLY A 50 -19.46 -7.14 2.85
C GLY A 50 -18.39 -7.22 1.75
N ARG A 51 -18.47 -8.21 0.85
CA ARG A 51 -17.65 -8.28 -0.38
C ARG A 51 -17.85 -7.05 -1.26
N SER A 52 -19.07 -6.55 -1.37
CA SER A 52 -19.41 -5.33 -2.14
C SER A 52 -18.57 -4.12 -1.69
N GLY A 53 -18.48 -3.87 -0.39
CA GLY A 53 -17.67 -2.77 0.15
C GLY A 53 -16.18 -2.91 -0.14
N ALA A 54 -15.64 -4.13 -0.07
CA ALA A 54 -14.24 -4.38 -0.44
C ALA A 54 -13.97 -4.18 -1.93
N VAL A 55 -14.88 -4.65 -2.79
CA VAL A 55 -14.81 -4.43 -4.25
C VAL A 55 -14.89 -2.94 -4.58
N LEU A 56 -15.85 -2.22 -4.00
CA LEU A 56 -16.04 -0.78 -4.23
C LEU A 56 -14.80 0.03 -3.80
N PHE A 57 -14.19 -0.30 -2.66
CA PHE A 57 -12.98 0.38 -2.20
C PHE A 57 -11.78 0.11 -3.12
N LEU A 58 -11.55 -1.14 -3.52
CA LEU A 58 -10.46 -1.48 -4.43
C LEU A 58 -10.68 -0.92 -5.84
N ALA A 59 -11.91 -0.96 -6.35
CA ALA A 59 -12.27 -0.35 -7.61
C ALA A 59 -12.04 1.17 -7.57
N GLY A 60 -12.46 1.84 -6.49
CA GLY A 60 -12.20 3.27 -6.28
C GLY A 60 -10.71 3.61 -6.27
N LEU A 61 -9.89 2.80 -5.60
CA LEU A 61 -8.43 2.97 -5.57
C LEU A 61 -7.81 2.86 -6.97
N VAL A 62 -8.21 1.85 -7.74
CA VAL A 62 -7.72 1.61 -9.12
C VAL A 62 -8.19 2.71 -10.06
N LEU A 63 -9.47 3.08 -10.00
CA LEU A 63 -10.05 4.12 -10.84
C LEU A 63 -9.43 5.49 -10.55
N ALA A 64 -9.29 5.88 -9.27
CA ALA A 64 -8.66 7.13 -8.89
C ALA A 64 -7.20 7.20 -9.36
N SER A 65 -6.44 6.10 -9.20
CA SER A 65 -5.05 6.03 -9.64
C SER A 65 -4.94 6.12 -11.18
N GLY A 66 -5.83 5.44 -11.90
CA GLY A 66 -5.89 5.48 -13.36
C GLY A 66 -6.28 6.86 -13.90
N LEU A 67 -7.30 7.49 -13.31
CA LEU A 67 -7.71 8.86 -13.63
C LEU A 67 -6.60 9.88 -13.36
N ALA A 68 -5.86 9.72 -12.25
CA ALA A 68 -4.72 10.58 -11.94
C ALA A 68 -3.61 10.46 -13.00
N LEU A 69 -3.31 9.23 -13.45
CA LEU A 69 -2.33 9.00 -14.50
C LEU A 69 -2.78 9.53 -15.87
N ALA A 70 -4.09 9.46 -16.17
CA ALA A 70 -4.66 10.03 -17.38
C ALA A 70 -4.60 11.58 -17.38
N ALA A 71 -4.81 12.21 -16.21
CA ALA A 71 -4.74 13.66 -16.07
C ALA A 71 -3.30 14.19 -16.14
N ARG A 72 -2.33 13.44 -15.59
CA ARG A 72 -0.91 13.79 -15.60
C ARG A 72 -0.09 12.55 -16.01
N PRO A 73 0.16 12.36 -17.32
CA PRO A 73 0.92 11.20 -17.79
C PRO A 73 2.35 11.29 -17.27
N ILE A 74 2.75 10.29 -16.50
CA ILE A 74 4.11 10.10 -16.01
C ILE A 74 4.76 9.02 -16.88
N PRO A 75 6.00 9.19 -17.38
CA PRO A 75 6.69 8.14 -18.12
C PRO A 75 6.80 6.89 -17.25
N LEU A 76 6.16 5.81 -17.70
CA LEU A 76 6.19 4.52 -17.02
C LEU A 76 7.56 3.86 -17.29
N PRO A 77 8.24 3.30 -16.27
CA PRO A 77 9.46 2.54 -16.49
C PRO A 77 9.18 1.37 -17.43
N ALA A 78 10.05 1.15 -18.43
CA ALA A 78 9.93 0.01 -19.31
C ALA A 78 10.20 -1.29 -18.52
N LEU A 79 9.24 -2.22 -18.50
CA LEU A 79 9.45 -3.54 -17.90
C LEU A 79 10.30 -4.39 -18.84
N SER A 80 11.52 -4.71 -18.43
CA SER A 80 12.31 -5.78 -19.05
C SER A 80 11.69 -7.15 -18.71
N ALA A 81 11.92 -8.17 -19.56
CA ALA A 81 11.45 -9.54 -19.32
C ALA A 81 11.90 -10.08 -17.95
N ASN A 82 13.12 -9.75 -17.52
CA ASN A 82 13.62 -10.09 -16.19
C ASN A 82 12.87 -9.35 -15.07
N GLY A 83 12.43 -8.12 -15.32
CA GLY A 83 11.64 -7.31 -14.38
C GLY A 83 10.27 -7.92 -14.10
N THR A 84 9.61 -8.49 -15.13
CA THR A 84 8.31 -9.16 -14.97
C THR A 84 8.41 -10.38 -14.05
N VAL A 85 9.44 -11.22 -14.23
CA VAL A 85 9.64 -12.41 -13.37
C VAL A 85 9.89 -12.01 -11.92
N VAL A 86 10.74 -11.00 -11.69
CA VAL A 86 11.01 -10.47 -10.35
C VAL A 86 9.74 -9.91 -9.72
N LEU A 87 8.92 -9.17 -10.45
CA LEU A 87 7.64 -8.62 -9.95
C LEU A 87 6.65 -9.71 -9.54
N VAL A 88 6.53 -10.78 -10.33
CA VAL A 88 5.65 -11.92 -10.01
C VAL A 88 6.12 -12.61 -8.73
N ILE A 89 7.41 -12.91 -8.62
CA ILE A 89 7.98 -13.57 -7.43
C ILE A 89 7.83 -12.66 -6.20
N ALA A 90 8.15 -11.37 -6.33
CA ALA A 90 8.00 -10.40 -5.25
C ALA A 90 6.54 -10.28 -4.79
N GLY A 91 5.59 -10.23 -5.73
CA GLY A 91 4.16 -10.19 -5.43
C GLY A 91 3.68 -11.41 -4.64
N LEU A 92 4.12 -12.60 -5.02
CA LEU A 92 3.82 -13.85 -4.30
C LEU A 92 4.42 -13.86 -2.88
N LEU A 93 5.69 -13.45 -2.74
CA LEU A 93 6.35 -13.33 -1.43
C LEU A 93 5.63 -12.34 -0.51
N VAL A 94 5.26 -11.17 -1.04
CA VAL A 94 4.50 -10.15 -0.29
C VAL A 94 3.11 -10.67 0.09
N GLY A 95 2.42 -11.33 -0.84
CA GLY A 95 1.11 -11.95 -0.57
C GLY A 95 1.18 -12.96 0.57
N TYR A 96 2.14 -13.89 0.50
CA TYR A 96 2.39 -14.88 1.53
C TYR A 96 2.79 -14.24 2.88
N GLY A 97 3.72 -13.29 2.85
CA GLY A 97 4.21 -12.59 4.04
C GLY A 97 3.14 -11.77 4.75
N THR A 98 2.28 -11.07 4.01
CA THR A 98 1.16 -10.31 4.61
C THR A 98 0.11 -11.22 5.25
N ARG A 99 -0.05 -12.46 4.75
CA ARG A 99 -0.93 -13.45 5.37
C ARG A 99 -0.33 -14.00 6.67
N LEU A 100 0.96 -14.33 6.67
CA LEU A 100 1.68 -14.75 7.88
C LEU A 100 1.70 -13.65 8.95
N GLY A 101 1.90 -12.39 8.55
CA GLY A 101 1.89 -11.23 9.46
C GLY A 101 0.50 -10.85 9.98
N ALA A 102 -0.57 -11.53 9.56
CA ALA A 102 -1.97 -11.19 9.83
C ALA A 102 -2.32 -9.75 9.44
N GLY A 103 -1.68 -9.20 8.42
CA GLY A 103 -1.86 -7.81 8.01
C GLY A 103 -0.84 -7.35 6.97
N CYS A 104 -1.14 -6.20 6.37
CA CYS A 104 -0.27 -5.51 5.42
C CYS A 104 0.17 -4.16 5.96
N THR A 105 1.11 -3.51 5.29
CA THR A 105 1.61 -2.17 5.64
C THR A 105 0.50 -1.12 5.64
N SER A 106 -0.51 -1.21 4.76
CA SER A 106 -1.63 -0.26 4.79
C SER A 106 -2.51 -0.44 6.03
N GLY A 107 -2.78 -1.68 6.44
CA GLY A 107 -3.60 -1.98 7.61
C GLY A 107 -2.89 -1.67 8.92
N HIS A 108 -1.61 -2.04 9.03
CA HIS A 108 -0.80 -1.78 10.22
C HIS A 108 -0.30 -0.33 10.29
N GLY A 109 0.16 0.22 9.17
CA GLY A 109 0.68 1.58 9.08
C GLY A 109 -0.43 2.62 9.18
N VAL A 110 -1.37 2.64 8.24
CA VAL A 110 -2.39 3.70 8.18
C VAL A 110 -3.40 3.56 9.32
N CYS A 111 -4.12 2.43 9.35
CA CYS A 111 -5.22 2.25 10.32
C CYS A 111 -4.73 1.80 11.71
N GLY A 112 -3.60 1.09 11.79
CA GLY A 112 -3.09 0.51 13.02
C GLY A 112 -2.30 1.49 13.90
N LEU A 113 -1.50 2.37 13.27
CA LEU A 113 -0.85 3.49 13.97
C LEU A 113 -1.87 4.56 14.38
N GLY A 114 -2.87 4.84 13.52
CA GLY A 114 -3.94 5.78 13.86
C GLY A 114 -4.80 5.36 15.06
N ARG A 115 -4.80 4.06 15.41
CA ARG A 115 -5.46 3.52 16.62
C ARG A 115 -4.51 3.29 17.79
N ALA A 116 -3.27 3.80 17.71
CA ALA A 116 -2.24 3.68 18.73
C ALA A 116 -1.97 2.24 19.22
N SER A 117 -2.11 1.24 18.33
CA SER A 117 -1.95 -0.16 18.74
C SER A 117 -0.47 -0.59 18.79
N PRO A 118 0.04 -1.09 19.93
CA PRO A 118 1.47 -1.37 20.11
C PRO A 118 1.97 -2.49 19.17
N ARG A 119 1.14 -3.52 18.93
CA ARG A 119 1.43 -4.58 17.96
C ARG A 119 1.67 -4.01 16.55
N SER A 120 0.93 -2.97 16.18
CA SER A 120 1.01 -2.39 14.85
C SER A 120 2.19 -1.45 14.67
N VAL A 121 2.60 -0.77 15.75
CA VAL A 121 3.86 -0.01 15.79
C VAL A 121 5.02 -0.95 15.50
N VAL A 122 5.13 -2.04 16.26
CA VAL A 122 6.20 -3.03 16.07
C VAL A 122 6.19 -3.61 14.65
N ALA A 123 5.02 -4.04 14.16
CA ALA A 123 4.90 -4.58 12.80
C ALA A 123 5.34 -3.56 11.72
N THR A 124 4.96 -2.30 11.87
CA THR A 124 5.31 -1.25 10.91
C THR A 124 6.82 -0.95 10.93
N CYS A 125 7.43 -0.88 12.11
CA CYS A 125 8.87 -0.72 12.26
C CYS A 125 9.63 -1.87 11.59
N VAL A 126 9.21 -3.12 11.81
CA VAL A 126 9.84 -4.29 11.19
C VAL A 126 9.71 -4.25 9.67
N PHE A 127 8.52 -3.97 9.13
CA PHE A 127 8.33 -3.87 7.68
C PHE A 127 9.20 -2.78 7.06
N MET A 128 9.30 -1.61 7.69
CA MET A 128 10.11 -0.51 7.18
C MET A 128 11.60 -0.82 7.26
N LEU A 129 12.09 -1.40 8.36
CA LEU A 129 13.49 -1.79 8.50
C LEU A 129 13.90 -2.83 7.46
N VAL A 130 13.11 -3.90 7.29
CA VAL A 130 13.39 -4.95 6.30
C VAL A 130 13.28 -4.41 4.88
N GLY A 131 12.31 -3.53 4.60
CA GLY A 131 12.16 -2.88 3.31
C GLY A 131 13.38 -2.00 2.96
N MET A 132 13.84 -1.17 3.90
CA MET A 132 15.05 -0.36 3.73
C MET A 132 16.30 -1.22 3.54
N ALA A 133 16.47 -2.27 4.35
CA ALA A 133 17.60 -3.20 4.23
C ALA A 133 17.59 -3.93 2.87
N THR A 134 16.42 -4.38 2.41
CA THR A 134 16.29 -5.06 1.11
C THR A 134 16.56 -4.10 -0.04
N ALA A 135 16.00 -2.88 0.00
CA ALA A 135 16.21 -1.88 -1.03
C ALA A 135 17.69 -1.47 -1.14
N THR A 136 18.36 -1.26 0.00
CA THR A 136 19.79 -0.93 0.03
C THR A 136 20.66 -2.10 -0.45
N LEU A 137 20.36 -3.34 -0.04
CA LEU A 137 21.07 -4.52 -0.52
C LEU A 137 20.94 -4.71 -2.03
N VAL A 138 19.73 -4.56 -2.58
CA VAL A 138 19.48 -4.65 -4.03
C VAL A 138 20.24 -3.56 -4.76
N GLN A 139 20.18 -2.31 -4.28
CA GLN A 139 20.95 -1.18 -4.82
C GLN A 139 22.45 -1.47 -4.89
N ILE A 140 23.03 -1.98 -3.80
CA ILE A 140 24.47 -2.29 -3.71
C ILE A 140 24.86 -3.44 -4.65
N THR A 141 24.04 -4.48 -4.75
CA THR A 141 24.34 -5.69 -5.53
C THR A 141 24.13 -5.51 -7.03
N THR A 142 23.18 -4.68 -7.45
CA THR A 142 22.90 -4.41 -8.87
C THR A 142 23.64 -3.18 -9.42
N GLY A 143 24.33 -2.41 -8.56
CA GLY A 143 25.16 -1.27 -8.97
C GLY A 143 24.36 -0.10 -9.57
N GLY A 144 23.15 0.17 -9.06
CA GLY A 144 22.22 1.11 -9.68
C GLY A 144 22.66 2.59 -9.61
N PRO A 145 22.60 3.36 -10.72
CA PRO A 145 22.71 4.82 -10.69
C PRO A 145 21.42 5.47 -10.14
N ALA A 146 21.60 6.66 -9.57
CA ALA A 146 20.56 7.56 -9.10
C ALA A 146 19.62 8.05 -10.22
#